data_AF-A0A0D2NFD2-F1
#
_entry.id   AF-A0A0D2NFD2-F1
#
_cell.length_a   1.000
_cell.length_b   1.000
_cell.length_c   1.000
_cell.angle_alpha   90.00
_cell.angle_beta   90.00
_cell.angle_gamma   90.00
#
_symmetry.space_group_name_H-M   'P 1'
#
loop_
_entity.id
_entity.type
_entity.pdbx_description
1 polymer ?
#
loop_
_entity_poly.entity_id
_entity_poly.type
_entity_poly.pdbx_seq_one_letter_code
_entity_poly.pdbx_strand_id
1 'polypeptide(L)'
;PIRGLGTRPASFQPTVADYNEYLRRREDLLRGPRGRAALMHGGLVSRIAREVLDVDTVLDGPSLNSITVGQHGRFLLFDDRLTLNDLDIICGVY
;
A
#
# COMPACT_ATOMS: atom_id res chain seq x y z
N PRO A 1 4.33 11.63 -6.48
CA PRO A 1 5.14 10.62 -5.74
C PRO A 1 4.68 10.49 -4.28
N ILE A 2 4.25 9.30 -3.88
CA ILE A 2 3.89 9.01 -2.48
C ILE A 2 5.19 9.00 -1.67
N ARG A 3 5.32 9.90 -0.69
CA ARG A 3 6.47 9.93 0.22
C ARG A 3 6.16 9.02 1.42
N GLY A 4 7.14 8.25 1.88
CA GLY A 4 7.06 7.44 3.09
C GLY A 4 6.74 8.26 4.34
N LEU A 5 6.71 7.63 5.51
CA LEU A 5 6.43 8.36 6.75
C LEU A 5 7.53 9.35 7.15
N GLY A 6 8.67 9.32 6.46
CA GLY A 6 9.81 10.20 6.66
C GLY A 6 10.73 9.67 7.76
N THR A 7 11.87 10.30 7.97
CA THR A 7 12.85 9.87 8.98
C THR A 7 12.54 10.46 10.35
N ARG A 8 12.76 9.66 11.41
CA ARG A 8 12.64 10.10 12.80
C ARG A 8 13.98 9.89 13.52
N PRO A 9 14.41 10.80 14.42
CA PRO A 9 15.60 10.57 15.24
C PRO A 9 15.37 9.41 16.22
N ALA A 10 16.45 8.75 16.66
CA ALA A 10 16.35 7.61 17.58
C ALA A 10 15.67 7.94 18.92
N SER A 11 15.71 9.20 19.36
CA SER A 11 15.05 9.70 20.57
C SER A 11 13.59 10.13 20.36
N PHE A 12 13.04 9.92 19.16
CA PHE A 12 11.69 10.33 18.82
C PHE A 12 10.65 9.57 19.66
N GLN A 13 9.73 10.32 20.26
CA GLN A 13 8.57 9.76 20.97
C GLN A 13 7.31 10.03 20.14
N PRO A 14 6.64 8.99 19.61
CA PRO A 14 5.39 9.16 18.87
C PRO A 14 4.31 9.80 19.73
N THR A 15 3.62 10.78 19.17
CA THR A 15 2.43 11.39 19.76
C THR A 15 1.16 10.84 19.12
N VAL A 16 0.01 11.18 19.70
CA VAL A 16 -1.30 10.90 19.08
C VAL A 16 -1.41 11.54 17.69
N ALA A 17 -0.84 12.72 17.49
CA ALA A 17 -0.86 13.40 16.20
C ALA A 17 -0.06 12.61 15.14
N ASP A 18 1.07 12.02 15.52
CA ASP A 18 1.87 11.19 14.61
C ASP A 18 1.14 9.90 14.20
N TYR A 19 0.45 9.28 15.16
CA TYR A 19 -0.39 8.12 14.89
C TYR A 19 -1.54 8.45 13.93
N ASN A 20 -2.21 9.59 14.14
CA ASN A 20 -3.28 10.04 13.25
C ASN A 20 -2.78 10.35 11.84
N GLU A 21 -1.59 10.94 11.69
CA GLU A 21 -0.99 11.20 10.39
C GLU A 21 -0.59 9.91 9.68
N TYR A 22 -0.08 8.91 10.41
CA TYR A 22 0.13 7.56 9.88
C TYR A 22 -1.17 6.96 9.35
N LEU A 23 -2.24 6.97 10.15
CA LEU A 23 -3.53 6.42 9.75
C LEU A 23 -4.06 7.09 8.48
N ARG A 24 -3.98 8.43 8.42
CA ARG A 24 -4.39 9.22 7.26
C ARG A 24 -3.62 8.82 6.00
N ARG A 25 -2.28 8.73 6.07
CA ARG A 25 -1.45 8.34 4.91
C ARG A 25 -1.65 6.89 4.50
N ARG A 26 -1.81 5.99 5.47
CA ARG A 26 -2.13 4.59 5.22
C ARG A 26 -3.46 4.46 4.48
N GLU A 27 -4.48 5.20 4.92
CA GLU A 27 -5.80 5.18 4.29
C GLU A 27 -5.78 5.80 2.90
N ASP A 28 -5.08 6.92 2.70
CA ASP A 28 -4.87 7.54 1.37
C ASP A 28 -4.21 6.55 0.39
N LEU A 29 -3.18 5.81 0.84
CA LEU A 29 -2.48 4.82 0.03
C LEU A 29 -3.38 3.63 -0.31
N LEU A 30 -4.07 3.07 0.69
CA LEU A 30 -4.90 1.88 0.55
C LEU A 30 -6.17 2.16 -0.27
N ARG A 31 -6.82 3.31 -0.10
CA ARG A 31 -7.97 3.70 -0.94
C ARG A 31 -7.55 4.13 -2.35
N GLY A 32 -6.27 4.35 -2.56
CA GLY A 32 -5.69 4.64 -3.87
C GLY A 32 -5.41 3.37 -4.70
N PRO A 33 -4.65 3.51 -5.80
CA PRO A 33 -4.36 2.40 -6.71
C PRO A 33 -3.66 1.21 -6.07
N ARG A 34 -2.98 1.40 -4.92
CA ARG A 34 -2.20 0.35 -4.25
C ARG A 34 -3.03 -0.58 -3.38
N GLY A 35 -4.30 -0.25 -3.10
CA GLY A 35 -5.17 -1.03 -2.23
C GLY A 35 -5.31 -2.48 -2.63
N ARG A 36 -5.58 -2.72 -3.91
CA ARG A 36 -5.66 -4.07 -4.48
C ARG A 36 -4.37 -4.86 -4.25
N ALA A 37 -3.21 -4.28 -4.58
CA ALA A 37 -1.92 -4.93 -4.40
C ALA A 37 -1.65 -5.25 -2.92
N ALA A 38 -2.06 -4.38 -2.00
CA ALA A 38 -1.99 -4.60 -0.55
C ALA A 38 -2.86 -5.77 -0.06
N LEU A 39 -4.10 -5.88 -0.55
CA LEU A 39 -4.95 -7.03 -0.25
C LEU A 39 -4.35 -8.35 -0.79
N MET A 40 -3.83 -8.33 -2.01
CA MET A 40 -3.25 -9.50 -2.68
C MET A 40 -1.87 -9.92 -2.14
N HIS A 41 -1.20 -9.06 -1.36
CA HIS A 41 0.14 -9.32 -0.82
C HIS A 41 0.16 -10.47 0.22
N GLY A 42 -0.97 -10.73 0.88
CA GLY A 42 -1.06 -11.68 1.99
C GLY A 42 -0.37 -11.19 3.28
N GLY A 43 -0.33 -12.05 4.30
CA GLY A 43 0.33 -11.78 5.57
C GLY A 43 -0.22 -10.56 6.33
N LEU A 44 0.66 -9.86 7.07
CA LEU A 44 0.29 -8.68 7.85
C LEU A 44 -0.27 -7.55 6.97
N VAL A 45 0.36 -7.30 5.81
CA VAL A 45 -0.04 -6.27 4.85
C VAL A 45 -1.51 -6.43 4.45
N SER A 46 -1.93 -7.65 4.08
CA SER A 46 -3.33 -7.92 3.72
C SER A 46 -4.31 -7.74 4.89
N ARG A 47 -3.90 -8.06 6.12
CA ARG A 47 -4.73 -7.89 7.32
C ARG A 47 -4.99 -6.41 7.61
N ILE A 48 -3.94 -5.59 7.50
CA ILE A 48 -4.03 -4.13 7.63
C ILE A 48 -4.91 -3.55 6.51
N ALA A 49 -4.71 -4.01 5.27
CA ALA A 49 -5.52 -3.54 4.14
C ALA A 49 -7.02 -3.81 4.35
N ARG A 50 -7.39 -4.96 4.92
CA ARG A 50 -8.77 -5.33 5.25
C ARG A 50 -9.40 -4.50 6.37
N GLU A 51 -8.64 -3.72 7.13
CA GLU A 51 -9.20 -2.75 8.08
C GLU A 51 -9.83 -1.54 7.36
N VAL A 52 -9.41 -1.29 6.11
CA VAL A 52 -9.78 -0.10 5.34
C VAL A 52 -10.61 -0.44 4.10
N LEU A 53 -10.35 -1.60 3.49
CA LEU A 53 -10.90 -2.00 2.19
C LEU A 53 -11.80 -3.22 2.32
N ASP A 54 -12.80 -3.29 1.45
CA ASP A 54 -13.56 -4.51 1.24
C ASP A 54 -12.75 -5.54 0.44
N VAL A 55 -13.03 -6.81 0.62
CA VAL A 55 -12.39 -7.90 -0.11
C VAL A 55 -12.63 -7.77 -1.61
N ASP A 56 -13.79 -7.25 -2.03
CA ASP A 56 -14.15 -7.08 -3.43
C ASP A 56 -13.23 -6.11 -4.20
N THR A 57 -12.47 -5.24 -3.50
CA THR A 57 -11.43 -4.38 -4.09
C THR A 57 -10.35 -5.19 -4.83
N VAL A 58 -10.23 -6.51 -4.60
CA VAL A 58 -9.34 -7.37 -5.42
C VAL A 58 -9.71 -7.40 -6.91
N LEU A 59 -10.97 -7.06 -7.23
CA LEU A 59 -11.54 -7.09 -8.57
C LEU A 59 -11.31 -5.80 -9.39
N ASP A 60 -10.79 -4.73 -8.77
CA ASP A 60 -10.63 -3.41 -9.41
C ASP A 60 -9.57 -3.37 -10.53
N GLY A 61 -8.85 -4.48 -10.75
CA GLY A 61 -7.77 -4.58 -11.74
C GLY A 61 -6.46 -3.94 -11.27
N PRO A 62 -5.37 -4.10 -12.04
CA PRO A 62 -4.01 -3.67 -11.63
C PRO A 62 -3.91 -2.17 -11.30
N SER A 63 -2.98 -1.78 -10.42
CA SER A 63 -2.74 -0.35 -10.12
C SER A 63 -2.51 0.46 -11.40
N LEU A 64 -2.90 1.74 -11.37
CA LEU A 64 -2.69 2.68 -12.48
C LEU A 64 -1.23 2.78 -12.96
N ASN A 65 -0.27 2.55 -12.06
CA ASN A 65 1.17 2.61 -12.32
C ASN A 65 1.79 1.21 -12.51
N SER A 66 0.98 0.18 -12.69
CA SER A 66 1.48 -1.17 -12.99
C SER A 66 2.11 -1.19 -14.39
N ILE A 67 3.13 -2.03 -14.55
CA ILE A 67 3.90 -2.10 -15.78
C ILE A 67 3.54 -3.39 -16.50
N THR A 68 3.18 -3.31 -17.77
CA THR A 68 3.03 -4.51 -18.61
C THR A 68 4.39 -5.17 -18.78
N VAL A 69 4.56 -6.38 -18.23
CA VAL A 69 5.81 -7.15 -18.29
C VAL A 69 5.78 -8.27 -19.33
N GLY A 70 4.60 -8.55 -19.89
CA GLY A 70 4.47 -9.55 -20.95
C GLY A 70 3.04 -9.75 -21.42
N GLN A 71 2.88 -10.67 -22.35
CA GLN A 71 1.59 -11.07 -22.90
C GLN A 71 1.57 -12.58 -23.08
N HIS A 72 0.48 -13.22 -22.67
CA HIS A 72 0.21 -14.63 -22.90
C HIS A 72 -1.14 -14.79 -23.61
N GLY A 73 -1.10 -15.08 -24.91
CA GLY A 73 -2.31 -15.10 -25.75
C GLY A 73 -3.00 -13.73 -25.76
N ARG A 74 -4.23 -13.67 -25.25
CA ARG A 74 -5.02 -12.44 -25.13
C ARG A 74 -4.84 -11.68 -23.80
N PHE A 75 -4.03 -12.20 -22.89
CA PHE A 75 -3.87 -11.64 -21.56
C PHE A 75 -2.58 -10.82 -21.44
N LEU A 76 -2.70 -9.62 -20.90
CA LEU A 76 -1.56 -8.79 -20.49
C LEU A 76 -1.15 -9.16 -19.06
N LEU A 77 0.16 -9.30 -18.85
CA LEU A 77 0.75 -9.57 -17.54
C LEU A 77 1.30 -8.26 -16.98
N PHE A 78 0.89 -7.92 -15.76
CA PHE A 78 1.29 -6.68 -15.10
C PHE A 78 2.15 -6.99 -13.88
N ASP A 79 3.27 -6.27 -13.73
CA ASP A 79 3.95 -6.14 -12.45
C ASP A 79 3.27 -5.03 -11.64
N ASP A 80 2.51 -5.45 -10.64
CA ASP A 80 1.70 -4.60 -9.76
C ASP A 80 2.21 -4.68 -8.31
N ARG A 81 3.52 -4.87 -8.13
CA ARG A 81 4.10 -5.08 -6.81
C ARG A 81 4.12 -3.78 -5.98
N LEU A 82 3.89 -3.93 -4.68
CA LEU A 82 4.14 -2.85 -3.71
C LEU A 82 5.64 -2.55 -3.65
N THR A 83 5.97 -1.27 -3.64
CA THR A 83 7.33 -0.80 -3.37
C THR A 83 7.65 -0.88 -1.88
N LEU A 84 8.94 -0.81 -1.50
CA LEU A 84 9.32 -0.74 -0.08
C LEU A 84 8.65 0.44 0.64
N ASN A 85 8.57 1.59 -0.04
CA ASN A 85 7.91 2.77 0.50
C ASN A 85 6.40 2.57 0.72
N ASP A 86 5.73 1.81 -0.15
CA ASP A 86 4.32 1.44 0.08
C ASP A 86 4.20 0.54 1.33
N LEU A 87 5.11 -0.42 1.49
CA LEU A 87 5.15 -1.31 2.66
C LEU A 87 5.44 -0.54 3.95
N ASP A 88 6.36 0.42 3.94
CA ASP A 88 6.69 1.25 5.10
C ASP A 88 5.48 2.07 5.56
N ILE A 89 4.74 2.66 4.62
CA ILE A 89 3.50 3.39 4.92
C ILE A 89 2.43 2.47 5.49
N ILE A 90 2.23 1.29 4.89
CA ILE A 90 1.20 0.33 5.37
C ILE A 90 1.53 -0.18 6.76
N CYS A 91 2.80 -0.49 7.01
CA CYS A 91 3.29 -1.08 8.25
C CYS A 91 3.62 -0.05 9.35
N GLY A 92 3.55 1.25 9.05
CA GLY A 92 3.84 2.31 10.03
C GLY A 92 5.34 2.51 10.32
N VAL A 93 6.21 2.17 9.37
CA VAL A 93 7.68 2.24 9.50
C VAL A 93 8.21 3.58 8.96
N TYR A 94 9.26 4.10 9.63
CA TYR A 94 9.95 5.37 9.34
C TYR A 94 11.38 5.12 8.85
#